data_AF-A0A966R464-F1
#
_entry.id   AF-A0A966R464-F1
#
_cell.length_a   1.000
_cell.length_b   1.000
_cell.length_c   1.000
_cell.angle_alpha   90.00
_cell.angle_beta   90.00
_cell.angle_gamma   90.00
#
_symmetry.space_group_name_H-M   'P 1'
#
loop_
_entity.id
_entity.type
_entity.pdbx_description
1 polymer ?
#
loop_
_entity_poly.entity_id
_entity_poly.type
_entity_poly.pdbx_seq_one_letter_code
_entity_poly.pdbx_strand_id
1 'polypeptide(L)'
;MMKMVCSICLSPVREEATVLRCGHGFHATCILTWLRYRITCPLCRRPVAVVPDLAASRQIALDAFGLMIVLIVCLNMYIILLLYLCWVLERRAVSVRYVLNDEQQWILLEKIR
;
A
#
# COMPACT_ATOMS: atom_id res chain seq x y z
N MET A 1 -47.22 -6.38 18.08
CA MET A 1 -46.01 -6.28 17.23
C MET A 1 -45.95 -4.90 16.62
N MET A 2 -45.00 -4.06 17.03
CA MET A 2 -44.85 -2.71 16.49
C MET A 2 -44.12 -2.82 15.15
N LYS A 3 -44.88 -2.78 14.03
CA LYS A 3 -44.31 -2.85 12.68
C LYS A 3 -43.69 -1.49 12.35
N MET A 4 -42.38 -1.42 12.15
CA MET A 4 -41.78 -0.24 11.51
C MET A 4 -42.24 -0.20 10.04
N VAL A 5 -42.80 0.93 9.61
CA VAL A 5 -43.25 1.15 8.22
C VAL A 5 -42.27 2.09 7.54
N CYS A 6 -41.78 1.70 6.37
CA CYS A 6 -40.90 2.55 5.57
C CYS A 6 -41.70 3.70 4.97
N SER A 7 -41.33 4.96 5.25
CA SER A 7 -42.07 6.12 4.71
C SER A 7 -41.82 6.38 3.22
N ILE A 8 -40.94 5.61 2.57
CA ILE A 8 -40.64 5.73 1.13
C ILE A 8 -41.58 4.82 0.31
N CYS A 9 -41.77 3.57 0.74
CA CYS A 9 -42.60 2.57 0.03
C CYS A 9 -43.87 2.16 0.79
N LEU A 10 -44.12 2.77 1.95
CA LEU A 10 -45.28 2.56 2.82
C LEU A 10 -45.50 1.09 3.24
N SER A 11 -44.46 0.27 3.12
CA SER A 11 -44.50 -1.16 3.40
C SER A 11 -43.76 -1.49 4.71
N PRO A 12 -44.16 -2.57 5.42
CA PRO A 12 -43.52 -2.96 6.66
C PRO A 12 -42.05 -3.35 6.42
N VAL A 13 -41.16 -2.87 7.28
CA VAL A 13 -39.75 -3.22 7.30
C VAL A 13 -39.62 -4.53 8.07
N ARG A 14 -39.39 -5.63 7.36
CA ARG A 14 -39.39 -6.98 7.95
C ARG A 14 -38.02 -7.39 8.49
N GLU A 15 -36.94 -7.10 7.77
CA GLU A 15 -35.61 -7.69 8.09
C GLU A 15 -34.43 -6.71 7.90
N GLU A 16 -34.48 -5.77 6.96
CA GLU A 16 -33.32 -4.90 6.61
C GLU A 16 -33.62 -3.41 6.78
N ALA A 17 -33.81 -2.98 8.04
CA ALA A 17 -33.94 -1.57 8.38
C ALA A 17 -32.57 -0.90 8.44
N THR A 18 -32.26 0.00 7.50
CA THR A 18 -31.13 0.92 7.65
C THR A 18 -31.59 2.10 8.50
N VAL A 19 -31.00 2.24 9.69
CA VAL A 19 -31.27 3.35 10.60
C VAL A 19 -30.24 4.44 10.36
N LEU A 20 -30.69 5.63 9.97
CA LEU A 20 -29.82 6.79 9.85
C LEU A 20 -29.39 7.28 11.24
N ARG A 21 -28.33 8.09 11.28
CA ARG A 21 -27.87 8.80 12.49
C ARG A 21 -28.97 9.63 13.18
N CYS A 22 -30.02 10.02 12.44
CA CYS A 22 -31.17 10.74 12.98
C CYS A 22 -32.21 9.85 13.68
N GLY A 23 -32.03 8.53 13.71
CA GLY A 23 -32.94 7.56 14.36
C GLY A 23 -34.07 7.03 13.48
N HIS A 24 -34.19 7.51 12.24
CA HIS A 24 -35.22 7.04 11.30
C HIS A 24 -34.77 5.80 10.52
N GLY A 25 -35.63 4.79 10.48
CA GLY A 25 -35.40 3.52 9.79
C GLY A 25 -36.17 3.42 8.46
N PHE A 26 -35.50 2.90 7.43
CA PHE A 26 -36.06 2.65 6.10
C PHE A 26 -35.53 1.31 5.58
N HIS A 27 -36.15 0.72 4.55
CA HIS A 27 -35.49 -0.38 3.83
C HIS A 27 -34.18 0.10 3.22
N ALA A 28 -33.14 -0.73 3.26
CA ALA A 28 -31.83 -0.44 2.68
C ALA A 28 -31.95 0.04 1.21
N THR A 29 -32.73 -0.67 0.40
CA THR A 29 -32.96 -0.33 -1.02
C THR A 29 -33.66 1.02 -1.20
N CYS A 30 -34.65 1.31 -0.36
CA CYS A 30 -35.41 2.56 -0.42
C CYS A 30 -34.53 3.76 -0.06
N ILE A 31 -33.76 3.66 1.03
CA ILE A 31 -32.90 4.78 1.44
C ILE A 31 -31.74 4.98 0.46
N LEU A 32 -31.12 3.91 -0.04
CA LEU A 32 -30.05 4.02 -1.04
C LEU A 32 -30.54 4.73 -2.30
N THR A 33 -31.75 4.42 -2.77
CA THR A 33 -32.36 5.07 -3.93
C THR A 33 -32.61 6.56 -3.66
N TRP A 34 -33.11 6.91 -2.48
CA TRP A 34 -33.30 8.32 -2.08
C TRP A 34 -31.98 9.09 -2.02
N LEU A 35 -30.95 8.50 -1.40
CA LEU A 35 -29.64 9.14 -1.24
C LEU A 35 -28.90 9.39 -2.55
N ARG A 36 -29.26 8.68 -3.64
CA ARG A 36 -28.75 8.98 -5.00
C ARG A 36 -29.16 10.38 -5.48
N TYR A 37 -30.31 10.87 -5.05
CA TYR A 37 -30.84 12.17 -5.47
C TYR A 37 -30.71 13.24 -4.38
N ARG A 38 -30.89 12.86 -3.10
CA ARG A 38 -30.83 13.77 -1.96
C ARG A 38 -30.15 13.12 -0.77
N ILE A 39 -29.02 13.66 -0.34
CA ILE A 39 -28.25 13.19 0.82
C ILE A 39 -28.85 13.71 2.14
N THR A 40 -30.17 13.57 2.31
CA THR A 40 -30.92 14.05 3.46
C THR A 40 -31.94 13.02 3.89
N CYS A 41 -32.30 13.00 5.17
CA CYS A 41 -33.35 12.11 5.67
C CYS A 41 -34.73 12.52 5.10
N PRO A 42 -35.52 11.59 4.53
CA PRO A 42 -36.88 11.89 4.03
C PRO A 42 -37.83 12.44 5.09
N LEU A 43 -37.63 12.06 6.36
CA LEU A 43 -38.53 12.42 7.47
C LEU A 43 -38.14 13.75 8.13
N CYS A 44 -36.88 13.90 8.53
CA CYS A 44 -36.45 15.08 9.29
C CYS A 44 -35.53 16.03 8.52
N ARG A 45 -35.24 15.74 7.24
CA ARG A 45 -34.37 16.54 6.36
C ARG A 45 -32.94 16.77 6.86
N ARG A 46 -32.53 16.11 7.95
CA ARG A 46 -31.15 16.15 8.44
C ARG A 46 -30.21 15.55 7.38
N PRO A 47 -29.05 16.17 7.13
CA PRO A 47 -28.07 15.64 6.19
C PRO A 47 -27.57 14.28 6.66
N VAL A 48 -27.47 13.34 5.72
CA VAL A 48 -26.80 12.06 5.99
C VAL A 48 -25.32 12.32 5.79
N ALA A 49 -24.54 12.30 6.87
CA ALA A 49 -23.09 12.37 6.76
C ALA A 49 -22.60 11.11 6.06
N VAL A 50 -22.56 11.14 4.72
CA VAL A 50 -21.71 10.25 3.94
C VAL A 50 -20.32 10.77 4.21
N VAL A 51 -19.65 10.22 5.22
CA VAL A 51 -18.19 10.33 5.25
C VAL A 51 -17.77 9.46 4.07
N PRO A 52 -17.26 10.03 2.96
CA PRO A 52 -16.47 9.19 2.09
C PRO A 52 -15.32 8.71 2.97
N ASP A 53 -14.92 7.45 2.85
CA ASP A 53 -13.79 6.90 3.59
C ASP A 53 -12.48 7.48 3.05
N LEU A 54 -12.34 8.80 3.22
CA LEU A 54 -11.18 9.62 2.90
C LEU A 54 -10.02 9.23 3.81
N ALA A 55 -10.30 8.63 4.97
CA ALA A 55 -9.29 8.10 5.87
C ALA A 55 -8.63 6.85 5.26
N ALA A 56 -9.39 5.87 4.76
CA ALA A 56 -8.81 4.69 4.11
C ALA A 56 -8.10 5.04 2.81
N SER A 57 -8.65 5.92 1.96
CA SER A 57 -7.99 6.30 0.70
C SER A 57 -6.71 7.11 0.93
N ARG A 58 -6.68 7.98 1.95
CA ARG A 58 -5.47 8.72 2.35
C ARG A 58 -4.41 7.81 2.97
N GLN A 59 -4.81 6.82 3.76
CA GLN A 59 -3.89 5.85 4.36
C GLN A 59 -3.20 4.99 3.29
N ILE A 60 -3.96 4.45 2.32
CA ILE A 60 -3.42 3.65 1.21
C ILE A 60 -2.40 4.45 0.38
N ALA A 61 -2.67 5.74 0.13
CA ALA A 61 -1.73 6.60 -0.60
C ALA A 61 -0.43 6.84 0.19
N LEU A 62 -0.52 7.13 1.49
CA LEU A 62 0.66 7.34 2.35
C LEU A 62 1.52 6.07 2.49
N ASP A 63 0.89 4.91 2.57
CA ASP A 63 1.57 3.62 2.66
C ASP A 63 2.30 3.27 1.35
N ALA A 64 1.72 3.63 0.18
CA ALA A 64 2.37 3.44 -1.11
C ALA A 64 3.62 4.32 -1.28
N PHE A 65 3.56 5.60 -0.89
CA PHE A 65 4.73 6.49 -0.91
C PHE A 65 5.83 6.01 0.05
N GLY A 66 5.46 5.54 1.25
CA GLY A 66 6.38 4.97 2.22
C GLY A 66 7.11 3.75 1.66
N LEU A 67 6.39 2.82 1.05
CA LEU A 67 6.97 1.62 0.45
C LEU A 67 7.93 1.96 -0.71
N MET A 68 7.58 2.93 -1.56
CA MET A 68 8.45 3.38 -2.64
C MET A 68 9.77 3.96 -2.13
N ILE A 69 9.74 4.79 -1.09
CA ILE A 69 10.95 5.38 -0.49
C ILE A 69 11.86 4.28 0.09
N VAL A 70 11.28 3.32 0.81
CA VAL A 70 12.03 2.19 1.40
C VAL A 70 12.72 1.37 0.30
N LEU A 71 12.01 1.05 -0.78
CA LEU A 71 12.59 0.32 -1.90
C LEU A 71 13.75 1.07 -2.56
N ILE A 72 13.62 2.38 -2.77
CA ILE A 72 14.69 3.21 -3.35
C ILE A 72 15.92 3.22 -2.45
N VAL A 73 15.76 3.39 -1.14
CA VAL A 73 16.89 3.39 -0.18
C VAL A 73 17.57 2.02 -0.15
N CYS A 74 16.81 0.94 -0.08
CA CYS A 74 17.33 -0.43 -0.08
C CYS A 74 18.09 -0.75 -1.38
N LEU A 75 17.55 -0.37 -2.54
CA LEU A 75 18.21 -0.56 -3.84
C LEU A 75 19.52 0.21 -3.93
N ASN A 76 19.55 1.47 -3.49
CA ASN A 76 20.78 2.26 -3.45
C ASN A 76 21.83 1.62 -2.53
N MET A 77 21.43 1.16 -1.35
CA MET A 77 22.34 0.50 -0.41
C MET A 77 22.92 -0.79 -0.99
N TYR A 78 22.09 -1.58 -1.68
CA TYR A 78 22.51 -2.79 -2.38
C TYR A 78 23.49 -2.50 -3.53
N ILE A 79 23.22 -1.47 -4.35
CA ILE A 79 24.13 -1.04 -5.43
C ILE A 79 25.48 -0.61 -4.87
N ILE A 80 25.51 0.19 -3.80
CA ILE A 80 26.76 0.61 -3.15
C ILE A 80 27.54 -0.61 -2.65
N LEU A 81 26.86 -1.59 -2.03
CA LEU A 81 27.49 -2.82 -1.57
C LEU A 81 28.07 -3.62 -2.74
N LEU A 82 27.35 -3.76 -3.86
CA LEU A 82 27.85 -4.44 -5.05
C LEU A 82 29.06 -3.73 -5.66
N LEU A 83 29.03 -2.40 -5.76
CA LEU A 83 30.16 -1.61 -6.25
C LEU A 83 31.38 -1.75 -5.34
N TYR A 84 31.17 -1.73 -4.02
CA TYR A 84 32.23 -1.96 -3.05
C TYR A 84 32.81 -3.38 -3.17
N LEU A 85 31.96 -4.41 -3.26
CA LEU A 85 32.41 -5.78 -3.47
C LEU A 85 33.16 -5.95 -4.79
N CYS A 86 32.66 -5.35 -5.88
CA CYS A 86 33.33 -5.34 -7.17
C CYS A 86 34.73 -4.71 -7.06
N TRP A 87 34.83 -3.53 -6.45
CA TRP A 87 36.09 -2.86 -6.19
C TRP A 87 37.05 -3.70 -5.32
N VAL A 88 36.54 -4.35 -4.27
CA VAL A 88 37.35 -5.25 -3.41
C VAL A 88 37.83 -6.46 -4.20
N LEU A 89 36.97 -7.09 -5.00
CA LEU A 89 37.30 -8.26 -5.80
C LEU A 89 38.30 -7.91 -6.90
N GLU A 90 38.13 -6.77 -7.58
CA GLU A 90 39.10 -6.28 -8.57
C GLU A 90 40.45 -5.99 -7.92
N ARG A 91 40.47 -5.33 -6.76
CA ARG A 91 41.74 -5.08 -6.03
C ARG A 91 42.40 -6.35 -5.53
N ARG A 92 41.62 -7.34 -5.05
CA ARG A 92 42.14 -8.66 -4.67
C ARG A 92 42.63 -9.44 -5.88
N ALA A 93 41.93 -9.38 -7.01
CA ALA A 93 42.34 -10.03 -8.25
C ALA A 93 43.63 -9.41 -8.81
N VAL A 94 43.81 -8.09 -8.71
CA VAL A 94 45.06 -7.42 -9.07
C VAL A 94 46.20 -7.81 -8.12
N SER A 95 45.95 -7.83 -6.81
CA SER A 95 46.95 -8.24 -5.81
C SER A 95 47.38 -9.71 -5.98
N VAL A 96 46.44 -10.63 -6.17
CA VAL A 96 46.73 -12.06 -6.37
C VAL A 96 47.41 -12.28 -7.72
N ARG A 97 46.97 -11.60 -8.79
CA ARG A 97 47.59 -11.71 -10.11
C ARG A 97 49.00 -11.14 -10.14
N TYR A 98 49.27 -10.07 -9.39
CA TYR A 98 50.62 -9.54 -9.19
C TYR A 98 51.52 -10.54 -8.46
N VAL A 99 51.05 -11.12 -7.35
CA VAL A 99 51.79 -12.14 -6.57
C VAL A 99 52.05 -13.42 -7.37
N LEU A 100 51.07 -13.91 -8.13
CA LEU A 100 51.24 -15.09 -9.01
C LEU A 100 52.20 -14.82 -10.18
N ASN A 101 52.22 -13.60 -10.72
CA ASN A 101 53.20 -13.23 -11.76
C ASN A 101 54.63 -13.26 -11.20
N ASP A 102 54.82 -12.79 -9.96
CA ASP A 102 56.12 -12.79 -9.29
C ASP A 102 56.61 -14.24 -9.04
N GLU A 103 55.74 -15.14 -8.56
CA GLU A 103 56.10 -16.56 -8.40
C GLU A 103 56.43 -17.26 -9.73
N GLN A 104 55.73 -16.96 -10.83
CA GLN A 104 56.05 -17.56 -12.12
C GLN A 104 57.38 -17.08 -12.71
N GLN A 105 57.83 -15.87 -12.39
CA GLN A 105 59.15 -15.37 -12.83
C GLN A 105 60.32 -16.12 -12.17
N TRP A 106 60.18 -16.56 -10.92
CA TRP A 106 61.20 -17.37 -10.24
C TRP A 106 61.36 -18.78 -10.86
N ILE A 107 60.24 -19.44 -11.20
CA ILE A 107 60.25 -20.79 -11.81
C ILE A 107 60.90 -20.79 -13.20
N LEU A 108 60.79 -19.69 -13.96
CA LEU A 108 61.46 -19.53 -15.26
C LEU A 108 62.97 -19.27 -15.12
N LEU A 109 63.39 -18.51 -14.10
CA LEU A 109 64.81 -18.23 -13.84
C LEU A 109 65.55 -19.45 -13.27
N GLU A 110 64.87 -20.31 -12.51
CA GLU A 110 65.45 -21.56 -12.00
C GLU A 110 65.61 -22.63 -13.09
N LYS A 111 64.80 -22.59 -14.16
CA LYS A 111 64.96 -23.43 -15.35
C LYS A 111 66.10 -23.03 -16.29
N ILE A 112 66.68 -21.84 -16.11
CA ILE A 112 67.78 -21.31 -16.93
C ILE A 112 69.16 -21.53 -16.25
N ARG A 113 69.17 -21.99 -14.99
CA ARG A 113 70.38 -22.43 -14.27
C ARG A 113 70.57 -23.94 -14.43
#